data_AF-A0A416MEH0-F1
#
_entry.id   AF-A0A416MEH0-F1
#
_cell.length_a   1.000
_cell.length_b   1.000
_cell.length_c   1.000
_cell.angle_alpha   90.00
_cell.angle_beta   90.00
_cell.angle_gamma   90.00
#
_symmetry.space_group_name_H-M   'P 1'
#
loop_
_entity.id
_entity.type
_entity.pdbx_description
1 polymer ?
#
loop_
_entity_poly.entity_id
_entity_poly.type
_entity_poly.pdbx_seq_one_letter_code
_entity_poly.pdbx_strand_id
1 'polypeptide(L)'
;MGAKVEIETMPGYLPTIPVDAPEDLVEAAKLAAGDKYNVNVVDATSTPSGGSTDVGDVQHLQPVFTFNTGGAVGSGLHSVDFDVNDEELAYIVTAKIFALTAYRLLKGGAVAAKKLVDDYKPIFTKQEYIDFMESMISKKTGGAPVFEEE
;
A
#
# COMPACT_ATOMS: atom_id res chain seq x y z
N MET A 1 -21.20 32.47 23.43
CA MET A 1 -20.04 31.88 22.72
C MET A 1 -20.07 32.41 21.28
N GLY A 2 -18.99 33.02 20.78
CA GLY A 2 -18.94 33.71 19.48
C GLY A 2 -17.64 33.44 18.72
N ALA A 3 -17.10 32.23 18.83
CA ALA A 3 -15.86 31.86 18.16
C ALA A 3 -16.08 31.78 16.64
N LYS A 4 -15.07 32.23 15.89
CA LYS A 4 -14.96 32.05 14.44
C LYS A 4 -14.20 30.75 14.19
N VAL A 5 -14.75 29.86 13.37
CA VAL A 5 -14.12 28.58 12.99
C VAL A 5 -13.66 28.67 11.55
N GLU A 6 -12.46 28.17 11.30
CA GLU A 6 -11.92 27.95 9.97
C GLU A 6 -11.72 26.44 9.80
N ILE A 7 -12.29 25.88 8.73
CA ILE A 7 -12.14 24.48 8.35
C ILE A 7 -11.36 24.44 7.05
N GLU A 8 -10.21 23.79 7.07
CA GLU A 8 -9.40 23.49 5.90
C GLU A 8 -9.47 21.99 5.63
N THR A 9 -9.84 21.62 4.40
CA THR A 9 -9.87 20.24 3.93
C THR A 9 -8.72 20.04 2.96
N MET A 10 -7.93 19.01 3.19
CA MET A 10 -6.86 18.55 2.31
C MET A 10 -7.05 17.05 2.04
N PRO A 11 -6.61 16.54 0.88
CA PRO A 11 -6.69 15.11 0.60
C PRO A 11 -5.74 14.30 1.50
N GLY A 12 -6.16 13.10 1.87
CA GLY A 12 -5.30 12.05 2.42
C GLY A 12 -4.96 10.99 1.36
N TYR A 13 -4.25 9.93 1.75
CA TYR A 13 -3.93 8.83 0.84
C TYR A 13 -5.19 8.10 0.38
N LEU A 14 -5.21 7.72 -0.91
CA LEU A 14 -6.26 6.86 -1.45
C LEU A 14 -6.21 5.45 -0.82
N PRO A 15 -7.36 4.75 -0.77
CA PRO A 15 -7.40 3.36 -0.34
C PRO A 15 -6.44 2.48 -1.14
N THR A 16 -5.85 1.47 -0.50
CA THR A 16 -5.16 0.42 -1.26
C THR A 16 -6.19 -0.40 -2.04
N ILE A 17 -5.81 -0.81 -3.25
CA ILE A 17 -6.66 -1.63 -4.12
C ILE A 17 -6.29 -3.10 -3.88
N PRO A 18 -7.23 -3.95 -3.41
CA PRO A 18 -7.00 -5.38 -3.30
C PRO A 18 -6.70 -5.96 -4.68
N VAL A 19 -5.53 -6.60 -4.82
CA VAL A 19 -5.09 -7.28 -6.03
C VAL A 19 -4.51 -8.63 -5.67
N ASP A 20 -4.75 -9.62 -6.52
CA ASP A 20 -4.14 -10.94 -6.36
C ASP A 20 -2.62 -10.83 -6.50
N ALA A 21 -1.89 -11.53 -5.63
CA ALA A 21 -0.45 -11.58 -5.69
C ALA A 21 0.00 -12.24 -7.01
N PRO A 22 0.86 -11.59 -7.82
CA PRO A 22 1.38 -12.18 -9.05
C PRO A 22 2.13 -13.47 -8.75
N GLU A 23 1.95 -14.49 -9.59
CA GLU A 23 2.60 -15.80 -9.43
C GLU A 23 4.13 -15.66 -9.31
N ASP A 24 4.74 -14.76 -10.10
CA ASP A 24 6.18 -14.48 -10.03
C ASP A 24 6.63 -13.96 -8.66
N LEU A 25 5.82 -13.13 -7.99
CA LEU A 25 6.09 -12.64 -6.64
C LEU A 25 5.93 -13.76 -5.60
N VAL A 26 4.89 -14.58 -5.72
CA VAL A 26 4.66 -15.72 -4.81
C VAL A 26 5.79 -16.74 -4.92
N GLU A 27 6.23 -17.07 -6.14
CA GLU A 27 7.36 -17.96 -6.34
C GLU A 27 8.68 -17.37 -5.84
N ALA A 28 8.91 -16.06 -6.04
CA ALA A 28 10.06 -15.36 -5.47
C ALA A 28 10.06 -15.42 -3.94
N ALA A 29 8.91 -15.22 -3.30
CA ALA A 29 8.74 -15.35 -1.86
C ALA A 29 9.07 -16.75 -1.35
N LYS A 30 8.53 -17.80 -2.00
CA LYS A 30 8.81 -19.20 -1.64
C LYS A 30 10.30 -19.55 -1.78
N LEU A 31 10.93 -19.12 -2.86
CA LEU A 31 12.36 -19.35 -3.08
C LEU A 31 13.24 -18.61 -2.06
N ALA A 32 12.91 -17.36 -1.75
CA ALA A 32 13.66 -16.56 -0.78
C ALA A 32 13.51 -17.08 0.65
N ALA A 33 12.31 -17.56 0.99
CA ALA A 33 12.01 -18.13 2.30
C ALA A 33 12.70 -19.49 2.54
N GLY A 34 12.84 -20.30 1.49
CA GLY A 34 13.33 -21.68 1.59
C GLY A 34 12.52 -22.51 2.58
N ASP A 35 13.16 -23.47 3.24
CA ASP A 35 12.51 -24.27 4.29
C ASP A 35 12.49 -23.58 5.66
N LYS A 36 13.06 -22.36 5.77
CA LYS A 36 13.26 -21.65 7.03
C LYS A 36 12.03 -20.82 7.44
N TYR A 37 11.31 -20.27 6.46
CA TYR A 37 10.21 -19.33 6.71
C TYR A 37 8.94 -19.74 5.99
N ASN A 38 7.80 -19.50 6.62
CA ASN A 38 6.49 -19.75 6.01
C ASN A 38 6.11 -18.62 5.06
N VAL A 39 5.47 -18.95 3.95
CA VAL A 39 4.91 -17.98 2.99
C VAL A 39 3.41 -18.18 2.92
N ASN A 40 2.66 -17.13 3.24
CA ASN A 40 1.21 -17.11 3.19
C ASN A 40 0.74 -16.12 2.12
N VAL A 41 -0.16 -16.57 1.25
CA VAL A 41 -0.90 -15.68 0.34
C VAL A 41 -2.25 -15.43 0.98
N VAL A 42 -2.56 -14.18 1.25
CA VAL A 42 -3.78 -13.76 1.95
C VAL A 42 -4.68 -13.03 0.98
N ASP A 43 -5.98 -13.32 1.04
CA ASP A 43 -6.99 -12.55 0.33
C ASP A 43 -7.18 -11.19 1.01
N ALA A 44 -6.69 -10.14 0.37
CA ALA A 44 -6.74 -8.77 0.89
C ALA A 44 -8.17 -8.23 1.05
N THR A 45 -9.18 -8.84 0.40
CA THR A 45 -10.59 -8.40 0.54
C THR A 45 -11.23 -8.88 1.85
N SER A 46 -10.77 -10.02 2.39
CA SER A 46 -11.31 -10.62 3.61
C SER A 46 -10.52 -10.25 4.88
N THR A 47 -9.35 -9.62 4.74
CA THR A 47 -8.53 -9.16 5.88
C THR A 47 -8.06 -7.71 5.70
N PRO A 48 -8.97 -6.72 5.72
CA PRO A 48 -8.59 -5.32 5.58
C PRO A 48 -7.69 -4.87 6.73
N SER A 49 -6.66 -4.10 6.40
CA SER A 49 -5.75 -3.47 7.37
C SER A 49 -6.24 -2.07 7.73
N GLY A 50 -6.00 -1.64 8.98
CA GLY A 50 -6.21 -0.26 9.43
C GLY A 50 -5.05 0.70 9.15
N GLY A 51 -4.00 0.23 8.45
CA GLY A 51 -2.86 1.05 8.07
C GLY A 51 -3.21 2.10 7.01
N SER A 52 -2.49 3.22 7.01
CA SER A 52 -2.59 4.28 6.01
C SER A 52 -1.26 4.42 5.27
N THR A 53 -1.29 4.38 3.94
CA THR A 53 -0.09 4.37 3.09
C THR A 53 -0.38 5.03 1.74
N ASP A 54 0.61 5.73 1.20
CA ASP A 54 0.64 6.32 -0.13
C ASP A 54 0.67 5.28 -1.27
N VAL A 55 0.89 3.99 -0.97
CA VAL A 55 0.83 2.91 -1.97
C VAL A 55 -0.52 2.90 -2.69
N GLY A 56 -1.62 3.22 -1.99
CA GLY A 56 -2.94 3.30 -2.60
C GLY A 56 -2.99 4.31 -3.75
N ASP A 57 -2.34 5.46 -3.61
CA ASP A 57 -2.27 6.48 -4.67
C ASP A 57 -1.59 5.93 -5.93
N VAL A 58 -0.50 5.18 -5.75
CA VAL A 58 0.26 4.61 -6.88
C VAL A 58 -0.50 3.44 -7.51
N GLN A 59 -1.21 2.63 -6.71
CA GLN A 59 -2.08 1.56 -7.21
C GLN A 59 -3.19 2.11 -8.10
N HIS A 60 -3.74 3.29 -7.84
CA HIS A 60 -4.75 3.86 -8.72
C HIS A 60 -4.23 4.20 -10.13
N LEU A 61 -2.91 4.29 -10.32
CA LEU A 61 -2.26 4.71 -11.56
C LEU A 61 -1.58 3.55 -12.33
N GLN A 62 -1.01 2.58 -11.62
CA GLN A 62 -0.19 1.53 -12.22
C GLN A 62 -0.16 0.28 -11.33
N PRO A 63 0.27 -0.88 -11.85
CA PRO A 63 0.38 -2.07 -11.02
C PRO A 63 1.43 -1.91 -9.92
N VAL A 64 0.99 -1.92 -8.66
CA VAL A 64 1.84 -1.97 -7.47
C VAL A 64 1.35 -3.07 -6.56
N PHE A 65 2.27 -3.95 -6.17
CA PHE A 65 2.01 -5.06 -5.27
C PHE A 65 2.83 -4.88 -4.01
N THR A 66 2.19 -5.17 -2.87
CA THR A 66 2.85 -5.15 -1.57
C THR A 66 2.99 -6.56 -1.04
N PHE A 67 4.05 -6.77 -0.27
CA PHE A 67 4.23 -7.94 0.56
C PHE A 67 4.84 -7.49 1.88
N ASN A 68 4.63 -8.28 2.92
CA ASN A 68 5.21 -8.03 4.23
C ASN A 68 6.12 -9.20 4.58
N THR A 69 7.21 -8.90 5.28
CA THR A 69 8.08 -9.92 5.90
C THR A 69 8.02 -9.76 7.42
N GLY A 70 8.34 -10.85 8.12
CA GLY A 70 8.48 -10.84 9.57
C GLY A 70 9.85 -10.34 10.02
N GLY A 71 10.30 -10.82 11.17
CA GLY A 71 11.61 -10.48 11.73
C GLY A 71 11.62 -9.22 12.58
N ALA A 72 10.43 -8.70 12.89
CA ALA A 72 10.20 -7.68 13.91
C ALA A 72 9.26 -8.19 15.00
N VAL A 73 9.45 -7.69 16.22
CA VAL A 73 8.65 -7.95 17.42
C VAL A 73 8.25 -6.65 18.10
N GLY A 74 7.41 -6.75 19.12
CA GLY A 74 6.88 -5.62 19.88
C GLY A 74 5.36 -5.69 19.97
N SER A 75 4.78 -4.80 20.77
CA SER A 75 3.33 -4.70 20.97
C SER A 75 2.56 -4.19 19.75
N GLY A 76 3.24 -3.55 18.78
CA GLY A 76 2.65 -3.14 17.53
C GLY A 76 3.61 -2.35 16.65
N LEU A 77 3.14 -1.99 15.45
CA LEU A 77 3.84 -1.02 14.63
C LEU A 77 3.82 0.35 15.34
N HIS A 78 4.96 1.06 15.34
CA HIS A 78 5.18 2.35 16.02
C HIS A 78 5.19 2.32 17.56
N SER A 79 5.31 1.15 18.17
CA SER A 79 5.47 1.07 19.62
C SER A 79 6.92 1.32 20.04
N VAL A 80 7.12 1.73 21.30
CA VAL A 80 8.45 1.96 21.88
C VAL A 80 9.28 0.68 22.01
N ASP A 81 8.60 -0.47 22.05
CA ASP A 81 9.20 -1.80 22.14
C ASP A 81 9.32 -2.50 20.77
N PHE A 82 9.12 -1.77 19.67
CA PHE A 82 9.39 -2.30 18.34
C PHE A 82 10.88 -2.60 18.19
N ASP A 83 11.20 -3.83 17.80
CA ASP A 83 12.58 -4.28 17.61
C ASP A 83 12.70 -5.33 16.49
N VAL A 84 13.85 -5.37 15.83
CA VAL A 84 14.15 -6.36 14.79
C VAL A 84 14.89 -7.54 15.42
N ASN A 85 14.23 -8.70 15.50
CA ASN A 85 14.77 -9.89 16.16
C ASN A 85 15.29 -10.97 15.19
N ASP A 86 14.98 -10.86 13.90
CA ASP A 86 15.53 -11.71 12.84
C ASP A 86 15.88 -10.85 11.63
N GLU A 87 17.12 -10.38 11.60
CA GLU A 87 17.67 -9.55 10.53
C GLU A 87 17.70 -10.27 9.17
N GLU A 88 17.86 -11.61 9.16
CA GLU A 88 17.84 -12.37 7.91
C GLU A 88 16.44 -12.30 7.30
N LEU A 89 15.37 -12.49 8.09
CA LEU A 89 14.01 -12.37 7.60
C LEU A 89 13.65 -10.92 7.23
N ALA A 90 13.96 -9.98 8.12
CA ALA A 90 13.59 -8.58 7.97
C ALA A 90 14.27 -7.91 6.76
N TYR A 91 15.55 -8.22 6.52
CA TYR A 91 16.35 -7.51 5.51
C TYR A 91 16.75 -8.40 4.34
N ILE A 92 17.34 -9.55 4.59
CA ILE A 92 18.00 -10.34 3.54
C ILE A 92 16.98 -11.12 2.71
N VAL A 93 16.03 -11.79 3.35
CA VAL A 93 14.91 -12.46 2.67
C VAL A 93 14.08 -11.42 1.93
N THR A 94 13.72 -10.30 2.56
CA THR A 94 13.02 -9.19 1.90
C THR A 94 13.74 -8.73 0.62
N ALA A 95 15.05 -8.50 0.68
CA ALA A 95 15.84 -8.11 -0.49
C ALA A 95 15.88 -9.20 -1.57
N LYS A 96 15.98 -10.48 -1.18
CA LYS A 96 15.89 -11.61 -2.13
C LYS A 96 14.54 -11.66 -2.83
N ILE A 97 13.44 -11.39 -2.13
CA ILE A 97 12.09 -11.34 -2.74
C ILE A 97 12.04 -10.25 -3.81
N PHE A 98 12.49 -9.03 -3.50
CA PHE A 98 12.55 -7.95 -4.50
C PHE A 98 13.41 -8.34 -5.71
N ALA A 99 14.63 -8.84 -5.49
CA ALA A 99 15.56 -9.17 -6.56
C ALA A 99 15.04 -10.31 -7.46
N LEU A 100 14.50 -11.38 -6.86
CA LEU A 100 13.95 -12.51 -7.59
C LEU A 100 12.68 -12.12 -8.36
N THR A 101 11.81 -11.31 -7.76
CA THR A 101 10.61 -10.80 -8.44
C THR A 101 10.99 -9.95 -9.64
N ALA A 102 11.92 -9.01 -9.47
CA ALA A 102 12.41 -8.18 -10.57
C ALA A 102 13.02 -9.02 -11.70
N TYR A 103 13.88 -9.99 -11.36
CA TYR A 103 14.44 -10.92 -12.35
C TYR A 103 13.34 -11.67 -13.11
N ARG A 104 12.35 -12.21 -12.40
CA ARG A 104 11.26 -12.99 -13.00
C ARG A 104 10.37 -12.16 -13.91
N LEU A 105 10.07 -10.93 -13.53
CA LEU A 105 9.29 -10.00 -14.33
C LEU A 105 10.04 -9.55 -15.60
N LEU A 106 11.37 -9.37 -15.51
CA LEU A 106 12.19 -8.79 -16.58
C LEU A 106 12.87 -9.82 -17.50
N LYS A 107 13.07 -11.07 -17.05
CA LYS A 107 13.67 -12.12 -17.88
C LYS A 107 12.88 -12.34 -19.18
N GLY A 108 13.55 -12.85 -20.21
CA GLY A 108 12.90 -13.18 -21.48
C GLY A 108 12.28 -11.97 -22.20
N GLY A 109 12.87 -10.77 -22.04
CA GLY A 109 12.37 -9.56 -22.69
C GLY A 109 11.15 -8.93 -21.99
N ALA A 110 11.02 -9.16 -20.68
CA ALA A 110 9.97 -8.64 -19.82
C ALA A 110 8.55 -9.06 -20.22
N VAL A 111 8.38 -10.27 -20.77
CA VAL A 111 7.06 -10.78 -21.20
C VAL A 111 6.07 -10.78 -20.03
N ALA A 112 6.51 -11.23 -18.85
CA ALA A 112 5.68 -11.24 -17.65
C ALA A 112 5.30 -9.83 -17.19
N ALA A 113 6.28 -8.91 -17.09
CA ALA A 113 5.99 -7.52 -16.71
C ALA A 113 5.05 -6.80 -17.69
N LYS A 114 5.25 -6.99 -19.01
CA LYS A 114 4.39 -6.38 -20.04
C LYS A 114 2.96 -6.89 -19.94
N LYS A 115 2.78 -8.22 -19.82
CA LYS A 115 1.46 -8.80 -19.61
C LYS A 115 0.79 -8.22 -18.36
N LEU A 116 1.54 -8.10 -17.27
CA LEU A 116 1.05 -7.54 -16.02
C LEU A 116 0.57 -6.10 -16.19
N VAL A 117 1.33 -5.26 -16.89
CA VAL A 117 0.96 -3.87 -17.20
C VAL A 117 -0.25 -3.81 -18.12
N ASP A 118 -0.29 -4.63 -19.16
CA ASP A 118 -1.39 -4.67 -20.14
C ASP A 118 -2.72 -5.13 -19.52
N ASP A 119 -2.66 -6.05 -18.55
CA ASP A 119 -3.84 -6.56 -17.85
C ASP A 119 -4.32 -5.65 -16.71
N TYR A 120 -3.44 -4.76 -16.21
CA TYR A 120 -3.79 -3.85 -15.14
C TYR A 120 -4.80 -2.82 -15.63
N LYS A 121 -5.81 -2.55 -14.81
CA LYS A 121 -6.84 -1.54 -15.09
C LYS A 121 -6.69 -0.40 -14.08
N PRO A 122 -5.92 0.66 -14.41
CA PRO A 122 -5.85 1.85 -13.58
C PRO A 122 -7.24 2.44 -13.35
N ILE A 123 -7.46 2.97 -12.14
CA ILE A 123 -8.68 3.72 -11.82
C ILE A 123 -8.60 5.13 -12.41
N PHE A 124 -7.39 5.71 -12.38
CA PHE A 124 -7.14 7.04 -12.88
C PHE A 124 -6.02 7.02 -13.92
N THR A 125 -6.14 7.90 -14.91
CA THR A 125 -4.96 8.50 -15.55
C THR A 125 -4.28 9.46 -14.58
N LYS A 126 -3.03 9.84 -14.88
CA LYS A 126 -2.30 10.83 -14.06
C LYS A 126 -3.09 12.13 -13.87
N GLN A 127 -3.74 12.65 -14.92
CA GLN A 127 -4.47 13.91 -14.82
C GLN A 127 -5.75 13.76 -13.98
N GLU A 128 -6.50 12.67 -14.16
CA GLU A 128 -7.69 12.41 -13.35
C GLU A 128 -7.37 12.25 -11.87
N TYR A 129 -6.23 11.63 -11.53
CA TYR A 129 -5.76 11.55 -10.14
C TYR A 129 -5.47 12.95 -9.58
N ILE A 130 -4.75 13.80 -10.32
CA ILE A 130 -4.44 15.18 -9.89
C ILE A 130 -5.74 15.96 -9.69
N ASP A 131 -6.63 15.95 -10.68
CA ASP A 131 -7.91 16.65 -10.63
C ASP A 131 -8.77 16.17 -9.44
N PHE A 132 -8.77 14.86 -9.18
CA PHE A 132 -9.47 14.27 -8.05
C PHE A 132 -8.92 14.77 -6.70
N MET A 133 -7.59 14.76 -6.52
CA MET A 133 -6.95 15.23 -5.29
C MET A 133 -7.15 16.73 -5.07
N GLU A 134 -7.03 17.53 -6.12
CA GLU A 134 -7.27 18.99 -6.08
C GLU A 134 -8.74 19.30 -5.77
N SER A 135 -9.70 18.49 -6.24
CA SER A 135 -11.12 18.69 -5.96
C SER A 135 -11.50 18.61 -4.47
N MET A 136 -10.67 17.98 -3.63
CA MET A 136 -10.89 17.88 -2.19
C MET A 136 -10.42 19.12 -1.42
N ILE A 137 -9.54 19.93 -2.01
CA ILE A 137 -8.93 21.06 -1.33
C ILE A 137 -9.98 22.17 -1.16
N SER A 138 -10.31 22.51 0.08
CA SER A 138 -11.24 23.59 0.35
C SER A 138 -10.97 24.29 1.68
N LYS A 139 -11.36 25.56 1.75
CA LYS A 139 -11.28 26.37 2.97
C LYS A 139 -12.62 27.06 3.23
N LYS A 140 -13.20 26.81 4.40
CA LYS A 140 -14.50 27.35 4.82
C LYS A 140 -14.34 28.13 6.11
N THR A 141 -14.94 29.32 6.18
CA THR A 141 -14.99 30.13 7.39
C THR A 141 -16.43 30.19 7.89
N GLY A 142 -16.69 29.74 9.12
CA GLY A 142 -17.99 29.78 9.76
C GLY A 142 -18.00 30.65 11.02
N GLY A 143 -19.05 31.46 11.19
CA GLY A 143 -19.47 32.00 12.49
C GLY A 143 -20.44 31.04 13.17
N ALA A 144 -20.44 31.04 14.52
CA ALA A 144 -21.20 30.22 15.49
C ALA A 144 -21.72 28.83 15.03
N PRO A 145 -21.33 27.72 15.70
CA PRO A 145 -21.83 26.39 15.34
C PRO A 145 -23.36 26.32 15.42
N VAL A 146 -23.99 25.87 14.34
CA VAL A 146 -25.40 25.48 14.33
C VAL A 146 -25.45 24.00 14.70
N PHE A 147 -25.88 23.72 15.93
CA PHE A 147 -26.26 22.37 16.31
C PHE A 147 -27.75 22.24 16.01
N GLU A 148 -28.12 21.37 15.07
CA GLU A 148 -29.50 20.96 14.92
C GLU A 148 -29.86 20.09 16.12
N GLU A 149 -30.81 20.54 16.94
CA GLU A 149 -31.40 19.74 18.01
C GLU A 149 -32.34 18.69 17.39
N GLU A 150 -32.11 17.40 17.70
CA GLU A 150 -33.09 16.31 17.49
C GLU A 150 -34.28 16.41 18.45
#